data_AF-A0A1G7UGH5-F1
#
_entry.id   AF-A0A1G7UGH5-F1
#
_cell.length_a   1.000
_cell.length_b   1.000
_cell.length_c   1.000
_cell.angle_alpha   90.00
_cell.angle_beta   90.00
_cell.angle_gamma   90.00
#
_symmetry.space_group_name_H-M   'P 1'
#
loop_
_entity.id
_entity.type
_entity.pdbx_description
1 polymer ?
#
loop_
_entity_poly.entity_id
_entity_poly.type
_entity_poly.pdbx_seq_one_letter_code
_entity_poly.pdbx_strand_id
1 'polypeptide(L)' 'MKKTTLFIIGLVWILALMILIISLTDLYPNNVFSEYRLIIGIAFISITGLLKLIYNSVTNKIT' A
#
# COMPACT_ATOMS: atom_id res chain seq x y z
N MET A 1 15.66 -12.76 9.06
CA MET A 1 15.16 -11.39 9.27
C MET A 1 14.75 -10.68 7.98
N LYS A 2 15.60 -10.61 6.93
CA LYS A 2 15.25 -9.94 5.65
C LYS A 2 14.01 -10.52 4.94
N LYS A 3 13.83 -11.85 4.93
CA LYS A 3 12.65 -12.51 4.34
C LYS A 3 11.34 -12.11 5.04
N THR A 4 11.36 -11.98 6.37
CA THR A 4 10.22 -11.52 7.16
C THR A 4 9.88 -10.06 6.84
N THR A 5 10.89 -9.19 6.70
CA THR A 5 10.69 -7.80 6.29
C THR A 5 10.05 -7.70 4.90
N LEU A 6 10.51 -8.50 3.94
CA LEU A 6 9.93 -8.55 2.60
C LEU A 6 8.48 -9.04 2.63
N PHE A 7 8.18 -10.04 3.45
CA PHE A 7 6.82 -10.53 3.64
C PHE A 7 5.89 -9.46 4.23
N ILE A 8 6.37 -8.71 5.23
CA ILE A 8 5.62 -7.60 5.84
C ILE A 8 5.39 -6.48 4.83
N ILE A 9 6.40 -6.12 4.02
CA ILE A 9 6.24 -5.11 2.95
C ILE A 9 5.14 -5.52 1.98
N GLY A 10 5.13 -6.78 1.54
CA GLY A 10 4.07 -7.31 0.67
C GLY A 10 2.70 -7.28 1.33
N LEU A 11 2.60 -7.68 2.60
CA LEU A 11 1.35 -7.68 3.36
C LEU A 11 0.77 -6.26 3.50
N VAL A 12 1.61 -5.28 3.88
CA VAL A 12 1.23 -3.87 4.00
C VAL A 12 0.73 -3.32 2.66
N TRP A 13 1.40 -3.66 1.57
CA TRP A 13 0.99 -3.22 0.24
C TRP A 13 -0.37 -3.79 -0.18
N ILE A 14 -0.62 -5.07 0.09
CA ILE A 14 -1.91 -5.72 -0.20
C ILE A 14 -3.06 -5.07 0.58
N LEU A 15 -2.85 -4.78 1.87
CA LEU A 15 -3.86 -4.10 2.69
C LEU A 15 -4.15 -2.69 2.16
N ALA A 16 -3.12 -1.93 1.77
CA ALA A 16 -3.30 -0.62 1.17
C ALA A 16 -4.05 -0.69 -0.16
N LEU A 17 -3.81 -1.73 -0.97
CA LEU A 17 -4.52 -1.97 -2.22
C LEU A 17 -6.01 -2.28 -1.99
N MET A 18 -6.35 -3.07 -0.96
CA MET A 18 -7.74 -3.33 -0.62
C MET A 18 -8.49 -2.04 -0.26
N ILE A 19 -7.87 -1.17 0.55
CA ILE A 19 -8.47 0.13 0.94
C ILE A 19 -8.67 0.99 -0.31
N LEU A 20 -7.72 1.00 -1.23
CA LEU A 20 -7.85 1.71 -2.50
C LEU A 20 -9.03 1.16 -3.31
N ILE A 21 -9.14 -0.15 -3.48
CA ILE A 21 -10.25 -0.78 -4.22
C ILE A 21 -11.59 -0.41 -3.57
N ILE A 22 -11.72 -0.54 -2.25
CA ILE A 22 -12.94 -0.18 -1.51
C ILE A 22 -13.25 1.30 -1.71
N SER A 23 -12.26 2.19 -1.66
CA SER A 23 -12.47 3.62 -1.91
C SER A 23 -12.89 3.92 -3.36
N LEU A 24 -12.37 3.16 -4.33
CA LEU A 24 -12.69 3.33 -5.74
C LEU A 24 -13.99 2.66 -6.19
N THR A 25 -14.60 1.81 -5.37
CA THR A 25 -15.78 1.04 -5.73
C THR A 25 -16.90 1.28 -4.73
N ASP A 26 -18.14 1.40 -5.19
CA ASP A 26 -19.32 1.46 -4.30
C ASP A 26 -19.74 0.05 -3.86
N LEU A 27 -18.76 -0.77 -3.48
CA LEU A 27 -18.96 -2.14 -2.98
C LEU A 27 -19.76 -2.15 -1.67
N TYR A 28 -19.76 -1.03 -0.93
CA TYR A 28 -20.53 -0.85 0.29
C TYR A 28 -21.42 0.40 0.21
N PRO A 29 -22.71 0.32 0.55
CA PRO A 29 -23.64 1.44 0.46
C PRO A 29 -23.34 2.60 1.42
N ASN A 30 -22.50 2.39 2.44
CA ASN A 30 -22.04 3.43 3.37
C ASN A 30 -20.51 3.53 3.35
N ASN A 31 -19.96 3.75 2.15
CA ASN A 31 -18.52 3.82 1.94
C ASN A 31 -17.94 5.18 2.38
N VAL A 32 -17.49 5.23 3.63
CA VAL A 32 -16.82 6.42 4.23
C VAL A 32 -15.57 6.85 3.45
N PHE A 33 -14.99 5.97 2.63
CA PHE A 33 -13.79 6.23 1.85
C PHE A 33 -14.08 6.82 0.45
N SER A 34 -15.34 6.91 0.03
CA SER A 34 -15.73 7.44 -1.29
C SER A 34 -15.44 8.94 -1.40
N GLU A 35 -15.71 9.71 -0.34
CA GLU A 35 -15.44 11.15 -0.27
C GLU A 35 -13.92 11.46 -0.33
N TYR A 36 -13.09 10.57 0.20
CA TYR A 36 -11.63 10.73 0.27
C TYR A 36 -10.89 10.02 -0.87
N ARG A 37 -11.58 9.60 -1.94
CA ARG A 37 -11.00 8.77 -3.02
C ARG A 37 -9.72 9.31 -3.63
N LEU A 38 -9.65 10.62 -3.87
CA LEU A 38 -8.44 11.27 -4.39
C LEU A 38 -7.29 11.20 -3.39
N ILE A 39 -7.56 11.49 -2.11
CA ILE A 39 -6.56 11.47 -1.04
C ILE A 39 -6.04 10.05 -0.83
N ILE A 40 -6.92 9.05 -0.86
CA ILE A 40 -6.56 7.63 -0.71
C ILE A 40 -5.72 7.16 -1.90
N GLY A 41 -6.03 7.59 -3.13
CA GLY A 41 -5.21 7.34 -4.30
C GLY A 41 -3.79 7.91 -4.15
N ILE A 42 -3.66 9.17 -3.74
CA ILE A 42 -2.36 9.82 -3.50
C ILE A 42 -1.59 9.13 -2.37
N ALA A 43 -2.28 8.77 -1.28
CA ALA A 43 -1.70 8.02 -0.17
C ALA A 43 -1.15 6.66 -0.64
N PHE A 44 -1.91 5.92 -1.45
CA PHE A 44 -1.47 4.64 -2.01
C PHE A 44 -0.22 4.78 -2.89
N ILE A 45 -0.18 5.80 -3.76
CA ILE A 45 1.01 6.09 -4.59
C ILE A 45 2.22 6.40 -3.71
N SER A 46 2.03 7.22 -2.67
CA SER A 46 3.09 7.63 -1.74
C SER A 46 3.64 6.44 -0.94
N ILE A 47 2.74 5.60 -0.41
CA ILE A 47 3.09 4.35 0.29
C ILE A 47 3.84 3.42 -0.66
N THR A 48 3.39 3.26 -1.90
CA THR A 48 4.06 2.41 -2.89
C THR A 48 5.48 2.91 -3.19
N GLY A 49 5.67 4.22 -3.34
CA GLY A 49 7.00 4.82 -3.50
C GLY A 49 7.91 4.57 -2.31
N LEU A 50 7.40 4.76 -1.09
CA LEU A 50 8.14 4.50 0.15
C LEU A 50 8.53 3.02 0.28
N LEU A 51 7.58 2.11 0.03
CA LEU A 51 7.82 0.66 0.09
C LEU A 51 8.89 0.24 -0.92
N LYS A 52 8.93 0.84 -2.12
CA LYS A 52 9.98 0.58 -3.11
C LYS A 52 11.36 1.00 -2.61
N LEU A 53 11.48 2.15 -1.94
CA LEU A 53 12.75 2.59 -1.35
C LEU A 53 13.22 1.63 -0.24
N ILE A 54 12.30 1.23 0.64
CA ILE A 54 12.60 0.29 1.74
C ILE A 54 13.00 -1.07 1.15
N TYR A 55 12.24 -1.58 0.18
CA TYR A 55 12.55 -2.82 -0.52
C TYR A 55 13.96 -2.79 -1.11
N ASN A 56 14.27 -1.75 -1.90
CA ASN A 56 15.59 -1.57 -2.51
C ASN A 56 16.70 -1.46 -1.49
N SER A 57 16.49 -0.79 -0.35
CA SER A 57 17.50 -0.73 0.72
C SER A 57 17.74 -2.11 1.35
N VAL A 58 16.67 -2.88 1.60
CA VAL A 58 16.77 -4.22 2.18
C VAL A 58 17.47 -5.21 1.24
N THR A 59 17.22 -5.09 -0.08
CA THR A 59 17.78 -5.96 -1.12
C THR A 59 19.16 -5.52 -1.60
N ASN A 60 19.43 -4.24 -1.86
CA ASN A 60 20.75 -3.75 -2.29
C ASN A 60 21.82 -3.87 -1.21
N LYS A 61 21.45 -3.95 0.08
CA LYS A 61 22.39 -4.28 1.17
C LYS A 61 22.85 -5.75 1.16
N ILE A 62 22.68 -6.47 0.04
CA ILE A 62 23.06 -7.88 -0.16
C ILE A 62 24.07 -8.02 -1.32
N THR A 63 24.31 -6.97 -2.11
CA THR A 63 25.37 -6.91 -3.11
C THR A 63 26.53 -6.09 -2.57
#